data_AF-A0A957T079-F1
#
_entry.id   AF-A0A957T079-F1
#
_cell.length_a   1.000
_cell.length_b   1.000
_cell.length_c   1.000
_cell.angle_alpha   90.00
_cell.angle_beta   90.00
_cell.angle_gamma   90.00
#
_symmetry.space_group_name_H-M   'P 1'
#
loop_
_entity.id
_entity.type
_entity.pdbx_description
1 polymer ?
#
loop_
_entity_poly.entity_id
_entity_poly.type
_entity_poly.pdbx_seq_one_letter_code
_entity_poly.pdbx_strand_id
1 'polypeptide(L)'
;GVLYLLAYAQVASRQQVIVSQSTDNGTTWREWSRVAPSLLAQRHISAATDRHGALHVVWQQESFSLRALLPKTPAPTPTEVHYARYDGTGWRDFIRIAPGEGGAQTFPSIQVSSHRKADQAEWEDTVWVAWSESNGENAPASGSTIYATLKAGDTWYPPRAVTAGGEQIYPSFARTPMRYATVAGTPYSLNAVDLVWLYNGPEQKQIYFAQLTETQYRDGGELLAARAAGLPSIQPGAVSAPSVYPMAISIQPHRWLLQWIWQWQLTREAQSLLFILLALAGYLFLKFAFSRWFATTMDQ
;
A
#
# COMPACT_ATOMS: atom_id res chain seq x y z
N GLY A 1 19.58 1.65 -17.75
CA GLY A 1 18.67 0.70 -17.05
C GLY A 1 17.28 0.88 -17.59
N VAL A 2 16.35 -0.04 -17.28
CA VAL A 2 14.94 0.13 -17.62
C VAL A 2 14.27 0.97 -16.53
N LEU A 3 13.50 1.97 -16.92
CA LEU A 3 12.61 2.69 -16.01
C LEU A 3 11.20 2.13 -16.18
N TYR A 4 10.50 1.92 -15.06
CA TYR A 4 9.11 1.51 -15.04
C TYR A 4 8.26 2.62 -14.41
N LEU A 5 7.15 2.94 -15.06
CA LEU A 5 6.13 3.82 -14.54
C LEU A 5 4.86 2.99 -14.34
N LEU A 6 4.41 2.91 -13.09
CA LEU A 6 3.18 2.22 -12.72
C LEU A 6 2.13 3.24 -12.32
N ALA A 7 0.89 2.97 -12.72
CA ALA A 7 -0.26 3.78 -12.38
C ALA A 7 -1.48 2.88 -12.20
N TYR A 8 -2.56 3.43 -11.65
CA TYR A 8 -3.89 2.87 -11.83
C TYR A 8 -4.70 3.79 -12.75
N ALA A 9 -5.48 3.19 -13.65
CA ALA A 9 -6.32 3.91 -14.59
C ALA A 9 -7.69 3.25 -14.72
N GLN A 10 -8.68 4.04 -15.14
CA GLN A 10 -10.01 3.53 -15.44
C GLN A 10 -9.99 2.79 -16.79
N VAL A 11 -10.10 1.47 -16.75
CA VAL A 11 -10.16 0.61 -17.94
C VAL A 11 -11.45 -0.20 -17.90
N ALA A 12 -12.29 -0.06 -18.93
CA ALA A 12 -13.61 -0.71 -18.98
C ALA A 12 -14.43 -0.48 -17.69
N SER A 13 -14.54 0.77 -17.26
CA SER A 13 -15.23 1.21 -16.03
C SER A 13 -14.68 0.69 -14.70
N ARG A 14 -13.47 0.14 -14.65
CA ARG A 14 -12.83 -0.32 -13.41
C ARG A 14 -11.41 0.24 -13.28
N GLN A 15 -10.98 0.49 -12.05
CA GLN A 15 -9.58 0.83 -11.79
C GLN A 15 -8.71 -0.41 -12.04
N GLN A 16 -7.66 -0.29 -12.84
CA GLN A 16 -6.72 -1.37 -13.16
C GLN A 16 -5.30 -0.85 -13.01
N VAL A 17 -4.38 -1.71 -12.56
CA VAL A 17 -2.95 -1.39 -12.54
C VAL A 17 -2.39 -1.52 -13.95
N ILE A 18 -1.75 -0.46 -14.41
CA ILE A 18 -1.09 -0.38 -15.71
C ILE A 18 0.38 -0.01 -15.53
N VAL A 19 1.20 -0.42 -16.51
CA VAL A 19 2.64 -0.16 -16.55
C VAL A 19 3.02 0.40 -17.92
N SER A 20 3.98 1.32 -17.91
CA SER A 20 4.77 1.69 -19.08
C SER A 20 6.26 1.59 -18.74
N GLN A 21 7.08 1.35 -19.75
CA GLN A 21 8.52 1.17 -19.59
C GLN A 21 9.30 2.06 -20.55
N SER A 22 10.44 2.54 -20.09
CA SER A 22 11.40 3.30 -20.88
C SER A 22 12.78 2.64 -20.84
N THR A 23 13.41 2.51 -22.01
CA THR A 23 14.76 1.95 -22.17
C THR A 23 15.81 3.03 -22.48
N ASP A 24 15.40 4.30 -22.53
CA ASP A 24 16.21 5.45 -22.93
C ASP A 24 16.18 6.58 -21.87
N ASN A 25 16.23 6.17 -20.60
CA ASN A 25 16.25 7.05 -19.42
C ASN A 25 15.04 8.01 -19.35
N GLY A 26 13.88 7.57 -19.81
CA GLY A 26 12.62 8.30 -19.71
C GLY A 26 12.34 9.23 -20.90
N THR A 27 13.15 9.18 -21.96
CA THR A 27 12.95 10.00 -23.16
C THR A 27 11.73 9.53 -23.95
N THR A 28 11.57 8.21 -24.11
CA THR A 28 10.38 7.59 -24.69
C THR A 28 9.82 6.51 -23.79
N TRP A 29 8.51 6.31 -23.89
CA TRP A 29 7.75 5.35 -23.09
C TRP A 29 6.97 4.44 -24.02
N ARG A 30 6.94 3.15 -23.71
CA ARG A 30 6.11 2.18 -24.44
C ARG A 30 4.62 2.44 -24.18
N GLU A 31 3.78 1.88 -25.03
CA GLU A 31 2.34 1.85 -24.79
C GLU A 31 2.02 1.21 -23.44
N TRP A 32 1.01 1.76 -22.75
CA TRP A 32 0.54 1.24 -21.48
C TRP A 32 -0.02 -0.17 -21.63
N SER A 33 0.35 -1.06 -20.71
CA SER A 33 -0.18 -2.41 -20.64
C SER A 33 -0.67 -2.72 -19.22
N ARG A 34 -1.63 -3.65 -19.09
CA ARG A 34 -2.12 -4.07 -17.77
C ARG A 34 -1.09 -4.97 -17.09
N VAL A 35 -0.93 -4.80 -15.78
CA VAL A 35 -0.11 -5.71 -14.96
C VAL A 35 -0.80 -7.06 -14.86
N ALA A 36 -2.05 -7.06 -14.37
CA ALA A 36 -2.86 -8.26 -14.22
C ALA A 36 -4.28 -8.00 -14.77
N PRO A 37 -4.70 -8.63 -15.88
CA PRO A 37 -6.06 -8.51 -16.37
C PRO A 37 -7.04 -9.03 -15.32
N SER A 38 -7.88 -8.15 -14.77
CA SER A 38 -8.91 -8.53 -13.81
C SER A 38 -10.23 -7.86 -14.15
N LEU A 39 -11.32 -8.54 -13.79
CA LEU A 39 -12.64 -7.93 -13.78
C LEU A 39 -12.91 -7.19 -12.47
N LEU A 40 -11.98 -7.14 -11.51
CA LEU A 40 -12.15 -6.50 -10.21
C LEU A 40 -11.31 -5.22 -10.14
N ALA A 41 -11.72 -4.25 -9.32
CA ALA A 41 -10.94 -3.01 -9.20
C ALA A 41 -9.60 -3.27 -8.50
N GLN A 42 -8.55 -2.62 -8.99
CA GLN A 42 -7.19 -2.69 -8.45
C GLN A 42 -6.68 -1.28 -8.11
N ARG A 43 -6.01 -1.13 -6.98
CA ARG A 43 -5.54 0.14 -6.41
C ARG A 43 -4.27 -0.07 -5.59
N HIS A 44 -3.71 1.04 -5.07
CA HIS A 44 -2.60 1.06 -4.10
C HIS A 44 -1.44 0.12 -4.52
N ILE A 45 -0.60 0.64 -5.38
CA ILE A 45 0.47 -0.11 -6.04
C ILE A 45 1.81 0.13 -5.36
N SER A 46 2.62 -0.91 -5.27
CA SER A 46 4.03 -0.81 -4.91
C SER A 46 4.84 -1.78 -5.78
N ALA A 47 6.08 -1.41 -6.10
CA ALA A 47 6.91 -2.19 -6.99
C ALA A 47 8.39 -2.10 -6.59
N ALA A 48 9.12 -3.19 -6.85
CA ALA A 48 10.55 -3.30 -6.63
C ALA A 48 11.18 -4.13 -7.75
N THR A 49 12.47 -3.91 -8.02
CA THR A 49 13.24 -4.72 -8.98
C THR A 49 14.22 -5.61 -8.25
N ASP A 50 14.39 -6.84 -8.74
CA ASP A 50 15.44 -7.75 -8.27
C ASP A 50 16.80 -7.46 -8.94
N ARG A 51 17.83 -8.22 -8.56
CA ARG A 51 19.18 -8.13 -9.13
C ARG A 51 19.25 -8.52 -10.61
N HIS A 52 18.27 -9.28 -11.09
CA HIS A 52 18.16 -9.74 -12.48
C HIS A 52 17.37 -8.76 -13.36
N GLY A 53 16.82 -7.70 -12.76
CA GLY A 53 16.03 -6.67 -13.43
C GLY A 53 14.56 -7.06 -13.61
N ALA A 54 14.10 -8.16 -12.99
CA ALA A 54 12.69 -8.49 -12.97
C ALA A 54 11.93 -7.50 -12.09
N LEU A 55 10.75 -7.10 -12.53
CA LEU A 55 9.89 -6.18 -11.79
C LEU A 55 8.87 -6.98 -10.98
N HIS A 56 8.88 -6.80 -9.67
CA HIS A 56 7.88 -7.34 -8.76
C HIS A 56 6.87 -6.27 -8.42
N VAL A 57 5.59 -6.59 -8.49
CA VAL A 57 4.50 -5.64 -8.22
C VAL A 57 3.53 -6.25 -7.23
N VAL A 58 3.14 -5.44 -6.26
CA VAL A 58 2.01 -5.73 -5.37
C VAL A 58 0.95 -4.65 -5.49
N TRP A 59 -0.30 -5.05 -5.34
CA TRP A 59 -1.43 -4.13 -5.38
C TRP A 59 -2.57 -4.63 -4.49
N GLN A 60 -3.45 -3.71 -4.14
CA GLN A 60 -4.73 -4.01 -3.52
C GLN A 60 -5.76 -4.32 -4.62
N GLN A 61 -6.51 -5.41 -4.47
CA GLN A 61 -7.64 -5.74 -5.34
C GLN A 61 -8.90 -5.99 -4.52
N GLU A 62 -10.07 -5.66 -5.08
CA GLU A 62 -11.34 -6.10 -4.52
C GLU A 62 -11.40 -7.63 -4.49
N SER A 63 -11.88 -8.20 -3.39
CA SER A 63 -12.15 -9.64 -3.30
C SER A 63 -13.38 -9.96 -4.14
N PHE A 64 -13.34 -11.08 -4.86
CA PHE A 64 -14.56 -11.60 -5.45
C PHE A 64 -15.52 -12.00 -4.34
N SER A 65 -16.73 -11.43 -4.34
CA SER A 65 -17.82 -11.91 -3.50
C SER A 65 -19.08 -12.04 -4.33
N LEU A 66 -19.81 -13.15 -4.15
CA LEU A 66 -21.14 -13.29 -4.74
C LEU A 66 -22.08 -12.18 -4.23
N ARG A 67 -21.80 -11.60 -3.06
CA ARG A 67 -22.50 -10.41 -2.54
C ARG A 67 -22.33 -9.19 -3.44
N ALA A 68 -21.20 -9.03 -4.13
CA ALA A 68 -21.00 -7.95 -5.10
C ALA A 68 -21.94 -8.08 -6.32
N LEU A 69 -22.51 -9.26 -6.56
CA LEU A 69 -23.53 -9.49 -7.60
C LEU A 69 -24.96 -9.23 -7.09
N LEU A 70 -25.15 -9.03 -5.78
CA LEU A 70 -26.47 -8.77 -5.20
C LEU A 70 -26.72 -7.26 -5.12
N PRO A 71 -27.76 -6.75 -5.77
CA PRO A 71 -28.13 -5.35 -5.69
C PRO A 71 -28.78 -5.09 -4.32
N LYS A 72 -28.00 -4.67 -3.30
CA LYS A 72 -28.44 -3.72 -2.23
C LYS A 72 -27.62 -3.65 -0.93
N THR A 73 -26.53 -4.38 -0.73
CA THR A 73 -25.78 -4.22 0.53
C THR A 73 -24.52 -3.37 0.30
N PRO A 74 -24.47 -2.11 0.77
CA PRO A 74 -23.31 -1.21 0.63
C PRO A 74 -22.14 -1.61 1.54
N ALA A 75 -22.05 -2.88 1.94
CA ALA A 75 -20.91 -3.34 2.71
C ALA A 75 -19.66 -3.21 1.83
N PRO A 76 -18.57 -2.59 2.34
CA PRO A 76 -17.33 -2.55 1.60
C PRO A 76 -16.90 -3.97 1.28
N THR A 77 -16.61 -4.23 0.00
CA THR A 77 -16.01 -5.51 -0.38
C THR A 77 -14.63 -5.58 0.26
N PRO A 78 -14.30 -6.66 0.99
CA PRO A 78 -12.95 -6.87 1.49
C PRO A 78 -11.96 -6.74 0.34
N THR A 79 -10.77 -6.23 0.64
CA THR A 79 -9.70 -6.12 -0.34
C THR A 79 -8.52 -6.99 0.05
N GLU A 80 -7.84 -7.53 -0.95
CA GLU A 80 -6.75 -8.49 -0.82
C GLU A 80 -5.49 -7.93 -1.46
N VAL A 81 -4.32 -8.34 -0.94
CA VAL A 81 -3.03 -8.05 -1.55
C VAL A 81 -2.67 -9.13 -2.56
N HIS A 82 -2.40 -8.68 -3.78
CA HIS A 82 -1.98 -9.51 -4.90
C HIS A 82 -0.53 -9.23 -5.30
N TYR A 83 0.06 -10.18 -6.01
CA TYR A 83 1.40 -10.10 -6.56
C TYR A 83 1.47 -10.59 -8.00
N ALA A 84 2.41 -10.01 -8.75
CA ALA A 84 2.86 -10.48 -10.05
C ALA A 84 4.33 -10.13 -10.26
N ARG A 85 4.98 -10.86 -11.16
CA ARG A 85 6.36 -10.62 -11.58
C ARG A 85 6.43 -10.45 -13.09
N TYR A 86 7.18 -9.45 -13.55
CA TYR A 86 7.54 -9.28 -14.96
C TYR A 86 9.00 -9.68 -15.17
N ASP A 87 9.23 -10.70 -15.99
CA ASP A 87 10.56 -11.30 -16.23
C ASP A 87 11.30 -10.71 -17.45
N GLY A 88 10.80 -9.60 -18.00
CA GLY A 88 11.30 -9.00 -19.23
C GLY A 88 10.54 -9.44 -20.49
N THR A 89 9.89 -10.61 -20.46
CA THR A 89 9.12 -11.17 -21.58
C THR A 89 7.61 -11.11 -21.35
N GLY A 90 7.17 -11.20 -20.10
CA GLY A 90 5.76 -11.17 -19.74
C GLY A 90 5.50 -11.21 -18.25
N TRP A 91 4.24 -10.98 -17.88
CA TRP A 91 3.77 -11.08 -16.50
C TRP A 91 3.50 -12.53 -16.12
N ARG A 92 3.92 -12.92 -14.92
CA ARG A 92 3.77 -14.24 -14.32
C ARG A 92 3.39 -14.15 -12.85
N ASP A 93 3.12 -15.31 -12.25
CA ASP A 93 2.95 -15.48 -10.81
C ASP A 93 1.80 -14.66 -10.21
N PHE A 94 0.66 -14.58 -10.91
CA PHE A 94 -0.54 -13.88 -10.45
C PHE A 94 -1.17 -14.59 -9.26
N ILE A 95 -0.81 -14.17 -8.05
CA ILE A 95 -1.26 -14.81 -6.83
C ILE A 95 -1.87 -13.80 -5.86
N ARG A 96 -2.72 -14.32 -4.99
CA ARG A 96 -3.16 -13.65 -3.77
C ARG A 96 -2.19 -14.02 -2.66
N ILE A 97 -1.52 -13.04 -2.05
CA ILE A 97 -0.50 -13.28 -1.03
C ILE A 97 -1.13 -13.55 0.34
N ALA A 98 -2.23 -12.86 0.65
CA ALA A 98 -2.90 -12.95 1.94
C ALA A 98 -4.41 -13.10 1.73
N PRO A 99 -4.99 -14.31 1.93
CA PRO A 99 -6.45 -14.43 1.99
C PRO A 99 -6.94 -13.63 3.21
N GLY A 100 -7.84 -12.67 3.01
CA GLY A 100 -8.36 -11.87 4.11
C GLY A 100 -9.20 -12.74 5.06
N GLU A 101 -8.97 -12.65 6.37
CA GLU A 101 -9.81 -13.30 7.39
C GLU A 101 -11.09 -12.51 7.71
N GLY A 102 -11.46 -11.58 6.82
CA GLY A 102 -12.62 -10.70 6.97
C GLY A 102 -12.28 -9.21 6.99
N GLY A 103 -10.99 -8.86 7.04
CA GLY A 103 -10.52 -7.48 6.98
C GLY A 103 -10.30 -6.93 5.55
N ALA A 104 -10.18 -5.60 5.44
CA ALA A 104 -9.71 -4.93 4.23
C ALA A 104 -8.20 -4.73 4.31
N GLN A 105 -7.47 -5.34 3.37
CA GLN A 105 -6.03 -5.17 3.23
C GLN A 105 -5.72 -4.00 2.30
N THR A 106 -4.89 -3.07 2.76
CA THR A 106 -4.66 -1.76 2.14
C THR A 106 -3.19 -1.37 2.20
N PHE A 107 -2.80 -0.47 1.29
CA PHE A 107 -1.45 0.12 1.25
C PHE A 107 -0.31 -0.91 1.23
N PRO A 108 -0.31 -1.86 0.28
CA PRO A 108 0.77 -2.82 0.20
C PRO A 108 2.08 -2.12 -0.15
N SER A 109 3.16 -2.61 0.45
CA SER A 109 4.53 -2.21 0.16
C SER A 109 5.37 -3.45 -0.14
N ILE A 110 6.27 -3.35 -1.12
CA ILE A 110 7.18 -4.43 -1.50
C ILE A 110 8.62 -3.96 -1.48
N GLN A 111 9.51 -4.86 -1.07
CA GLN A 111 10.97 -4.72 -1.20
C GLN A 111 11.57 -6.04 -1.64
N VAL A 112 12.59 -5.99 -2.50
CA VAL A 112 13.41 -7.16 -2.83
C VAL A 112 14.78 -6.98 -2.20
N SER A 113 15.22 -7.99 -1.46
CA SER A 113 16.57 -8.06 -0.88
C SER A 113 17.32 -9.22 -1.51
N SER A 114 18.50 -8.96 -2.06
CA SER A 114 19.39 -9.98 -2.58
C SER A 114 20.48 -10.27 -1.56
N HIS A 115 20.70 -11.54 -1.25
CA HIS A 115 21.77 -11.95 -0.34
C HIS A 115 22.50 -13.17 -0.87
N ARG A 116 23.74 -13.37 -0.39
CA ARG A 116 24.51 -14.57 -0.69
C ARG A 116 24.24 -15.60 0.38
N LYS A 117 23.94 -16.84 0.00
CA LYS A 117 23.83 -17.95 0.96
C LYS A 117 25.18 -18.22 1.61
N ALA A 118 25.18 -18.53 2.91
CA ALA A 118 26.41 -18.66 3.71
C ALA A 118 27.38 -19.73 3.18
N ASP A 119 26.85 -20.73 2.48
CA ASP A 119 27.56 -21.90 1.97
C ASP A 119 27.65 -21.96 0.43
N GLN A 120 27.10 -20.97 -0.29
CA GLN A 120 27.04 -21.02 -1.76
C GLN A 120 27.64 -19.77 -2.42
N ALA A 121 28.15 -19.95 -3.65
CA ALA A 121 28.52 -18.84 -4.52
C ALA A 121 27.30 -18.11 -5.10
N GLU A 122 26.12 -18.69 -4.92
CA GLU A 122 24.87 -18.20 -5.46
C GLU A 122 24.23 -17.15 -4.58
N TRP A 123 23.53 -16.23 -5.24
CA TRP A 123 22.71 -15.22 -4.60
C TRP A 123 21.26 -15.64 -4.69
N GLU A 124 20.50 -15.35 -3.64
CA GLU A 124 19.06 -15.52 -3.58
C GLU A 124 18.37 -14.17 -3.40
N ASP A 125 17.27 -13.98 -4.11
CA ASP A 125 16.38 -12.85 -3.94
C ASP A 125 15.23 -13.23 -3.01
N THR A 126 15.03 -12.44 -1.96
CA THR A 126 13.91 -12.54 -1.04
C THR A 126 12.97 -11.37 -1.30
N VAL A 127 11.69 -11.66 -1.52
CA VAL A 127 10.65 -10.64 -1.72
C VAL A 127 9.89 -10.43 -0.42
N TRP A 128 9.92 -9.22 0.11
CA TRP A 128 9.18 -8.82 1.30
C TRP A 128 7.95 -8.04 0.91
N VAL A 129 6.80 -8.35 1.52
CA VAL A 129 5.54 -7.64 1.32
C VAL A 129 4.93 -7.30 2.67
N ALA A 130 4.45 -6.07 2.84
CA ALA A 130 3.76 -5.60 4.04
C ALA A 130 2.48 -4.85 3.65
N TRP A 131 1.47 -4.86 4.52
CA TRP A 131 0.19 -4.17 4.31
C TRP A 131 -0.46 -3.81 5.65
N SER A 132 -1.42 -2.88 5.59
CA SER A 132 -2.34 -2.58 6.69
C SER A 132 -3.60 -3.41 6.52
N GLU A 133 -4.08 -4.06 7.58
CA GLU A 133 -5.37 -4.75 7.59
C GLU A 133 -6.29 -4.14 8.64
N SER A 134 -7.52 -3.80 8.24
CA SER A 134 -8.56 -3.19 9.09
C SER A 134 -9.87 -3.97 9.04
N ASN A 135 -10.84 -3.64 9.88
CA ASN A 135 -12.16 -4.28 9.94
C ASN A 135 -13.10 -3.94 8.75
N GLY A 136 -12.56 -3.77 7.54
CA GLY A 136 -13.32 -3.58 6.31
C GLY A 136 -13.29 -2.17 5.72
N GLU A 137 -12.54 -1.24 6.31
CA GLU A 137 -12.36 0.10 5.76
C GLU A 137 -11.24 0.12 4.71
N ASN A 138 -11.52 0.68 3.53
CA ASN A 138 -10.54 0.80 2.43
C ASN A 138 -9.48 1.90 2.67
N ALA A 139 -9.70 2.78 3.64
CA ALA A 139 -8.78 3.85 4.01
C ALA A 139 -8.90 4.10 5.52
N PRO A 140 -8.51 3.11 6.34
CA PRO A 140 -8.75 3.13 7.77
C PRO A 140 -8.04 4.32 8.40
N ALA A 141 -8.78 5.11 9.20
CA ALA A 141 -8.17 6.12 10.05
C ALA A 141 -7.55 5.50 11.32
N SER A 142 -8.04 4.33 11.72
CA SER A 142 -7.58 3.52 12.85
C SER A 142 -8.07 2.08 12.67
N GLY A 143 -8.06 1.25 13.71
CA GLY A 143 -8.31 -0.19 13.65
C GLY A 143 -7.35 -1.04 12.79
N SER A 144 -6.22 -0.51 12.30
CA SER A 144 -5.29 -1.23 11.41
C SER A 144 -4.10 -1.87 12.12
N THR A 145 -3.85 -3.13 11.76
CA THR A 145 -2.64 -3.89 12.11
C THR A 145 -1.74 -4.02 10.89
N ILE A 146 -0.42 -3.82 11.06
CA ILE A 146 0.55 -4.10 9.99
C ILE A 146 0.89 -5.58 9.98
N TYR A 147 0.74 -6.19 8.82
CA TYR A 147 1.20 -7.52 8.52
C TYR A 147 2.38 -7.47 7.56
N ALA A 148 3.24 -8.47 7.63
CA ALA A 148 4.28 -8.71 6.65
C ALA A 148 4.34 -10.20 6.28
N THR A 149 4.83 -10.49 5.09
CA THR A 149 5.21 -11.81 4.59
C THR A 149 6.46 -11.72 3.72
N LEU A 150 7.09 -12.86 3.49
CA LEU A 150 8.21 -12.98 2.58
C LEU A 150 8.02 -14.15 1.62
N LYS A 151 8.58 -14.00 0.42
CA LYS A 151 8.84 -15.08 -0.55
C LYS A 151 10.33 -15.35 -0.55
N ALA A 152 10.72 -16.60 -0.34
CA ALA A 152 12.09 -17.06 -0.57
C ALA A 152 12.06 -18.28 -1.49
N GLY A 153 12.92 -18.28 -2.51
CA GLY A 153 12.75 -19.13 -3.69
C GLY A 153 11.35 -18.96 -4.27
N ASP A 154 10.60 -20.06 -4.40
CA ASP A 154 9.21 -20.08 -4.89
C ASP A 154 8.14 -20.20 -3.80
N THR A 155 8.54 -20.15 -2.54
CA THR A 155 7.65 -20.36 -1.39
C THR A 155 7.32 -19.04 -0.72
N TRP A 156 6.03 -18.77 -0.57
CA TRP A 156 5.53 -17.71 0.31
C TRP A 156 5.35 -18.26 1.73
N TYR A 157 5.79 -17.47 2.71
CA TYR A 157 5.57 -17.78 4.12
C TYR A 157 4.21 -17.24 4.58
N PRO A 158 3.57 -17.84 5.60
CA PRO A 158 2.32 -17.32 6.15
C PRO A 158 2.50 -15.89 6.65
N PRO A 159 1.54 -14.97 6.41
CA PRO A 159 1.54 -13.62 6.98
C PRO A 159 1.71 -13.60 8.50
N ARG A 160 2.42 -12.59 9.01
CA ARG A 160 2.64 -12.36 10.45
C ARG A 160 2.37 -10.91 10.78
N ALA A 161 1.68 -10.68 11.89
CA ALA A 161 1.50 -9.33 12.43
C ALA A 161 2.85 -8.78 12.91
N VAL A 162 3.22 -7.59 12.43
CA VAL A 162 4.42 -6.85 12.86
C VAL A 162 4.10 -5.94 14.05
N THR A 163 2.86 -5.48 14.14
CA THR A 163 2.40 -4.57 15.19
C THR A 163 1.27 -5.20 16.00
N ALA A 164 1.14 -4.81 17.26
CA ALA A 164 -0.07 -5.05 18.03
C ALA A 164 -1.01 -3.83 17.93
N GLY A 165 -2.32 -4.07 17.79
CA GLY A 165 -3.35 -3.03 17.86
C GLY A 165 -3.69 -2.36 16.54
N GLY A 166 -4.51 -1.30 16.63
CA GLY A 166 -5.27 -0.75 15.51
C GLY A 166 -4.83 0.64 15.00
N GLU A 167 -3.72 1.23 15.40
CA GLU A 167 -3.44 2.62 14.98
C GLU A 167 -2.30 2.72 13.97
N GLN A 168 -2.06 1.65 13.21
CA GLN A 168 -0.87 1.51 12.38
C GLN A 168 -1.24 1.51 10.90
N ILE A 169 -0.83 2.53 10.17
CA ILE A 169 -1.21 2.76 8.77
C ILE A 169 0.00 3.06 7.88
N TYR A 170 -0.17 2.85 6.58
CA TYR A 170 0.83 3.16 5.55
C TYR A 170 2.21 2.52 5.78
N PRO A 171 2.29 1.17 5.85
CA PRO A 171 3.57 0.51 5.89
C PRO A 171 4.33 0.80 4.59
N SER A 172 5.62 1.07 4.73
CA SER A 172 6.53 1.21 3.60
C SER A 172 7.84 0.54 3.95
N PHE A 173 8.33 -0.35 3.09
CA PHE A 173 9.71 -0.74 3.18
C PHE A 173 10.61 0.42 2.77
N ALA A 174 11.67 0.61 3.53
CA ALA A 174 12.79 1.45 3.17
C ALA A 174 13.91 0.53 2.69
N ARG A 175 14.49 0.84 1.53
CA ARG A 175 15.72 0.19 1.11
C ARG A 175 16.83 0.65 2.04
N THR A 176 17.26 -0.21 2.95
CA THR A 176 18.53 0.01 3.65
C THR A 176 19.62 -0.02 2.58
N PRO A 177 20.31 1.11 2.29
CA PRO A 177 21.49 1.00 1.44
C PRO A 177 22.40 -0.02 2.12
N MET A 178 22.84 -1.04 1.38
CA MET A 178 23.82 -2.02 1.86
C MET A 178 25.07 -1.26 2.31
N ARG A 179 25.06 -0.78 3.54
CA ARG A 179 26.25 -0.27 4.20
C ARG A 179 26.89 -1.52 4.75
N TYR A 180 27.95 -1.95 4.08
CA TYR A 180 28.97 -2.83 4.65
C TYR A 180 29.68 -2.14 5.83
N ALA A 181 28.93 -1.52 6.74
CA ALA A 181 29.47 -0.95 7.95
C ALA A 181 29.66 -2.12 8.90
N THR A 182 30.86 -2.69 8.96
CA THR A 182 31.25 -3.51 10.10
C THR A 182 31.21 -2.64 11.35
N VAL A 183 30.10 -2.64 12.08
CA VAL A 183 30.07 -2.12 13.44
C VAL A 183 30.64 -3.23 14.32
N ALA A 184 31.83 -3.02 14.85
CA ALA A 184 32.53 -3.92 15.77
C ALA A 184 32.84 -5.34 15.23
N GLY A 185 33.01 -5.50 13.91
CA GLY A 185 33.40 -6.79 13.32
C GLY A 185 32.26 -7.82 13.22
N THR A 186 31.05 -7.49 13.65
CA THR A 186 29.86 -8.31 13.39
C THR A 186 29.31 -7.92 12.02
N PRO A 187 29.33 -8.81 11.01
CA PRO A 187 28.66 -8.53 9.75
C PRO A 187 27.17 -8.31 10.02
N TYR A 188 26.63 -7.17 9.58
CA TYR A 188 25.17 -7.01 9.54
C TYR A 188 24.57 -8.16 8.74
N SER A 189 23.45 -8.70 9.23
CA SER A 189 22.69 -9.69 8.48
C SER A 189 22.33 -9.07 7.13
N LEU A 190 22.86 -9.65 6.05
CA LEU A 190 22.60 -9.23 4.68
C LEU A 190 21.13 -9.46 4.25
N ASN A 191 20.31 -10.03 5.15
CA ASN A 191 18.94 -10.46 4.91
C ASN A 191 17.95 -9.65 5.76
N ALA A 192 18.23 -8.36 5.96
CA ALA A 192 17.38 -7.46 6.71
C ALA A 192 16.70 -6.43 5.80
N VAL A 193 15.43 -6.12 6.10
CA VAL A 193 14.69 -5.00 5.52
C VAL A 193 14.19 -4.07 6.62
N ASP A 194 14.25 -2.77 6.38
CA ASP A 194 13.65 -1.79 7.27
C ASP A 194 12.21 -1.54 6.84
N LEU A 195 11.28 -1.76 7.75
CA LEU A 195 9.86 -1.46 7.58
C LEU A 195 9.53 -0.22 8.40
N VAL A 196 8.98 0.82 7.76
CA VAL A 196 8.49 2.02 8.43
C VAL A 196 6.97 2.09 8.31
N TRP A 197 6.29 2.74 9.26
CA TRP A 197 4.86 2.99 9.18
C TRP A 197 4.46 4.22 10.00
N LEU A 198 3.25 4.72 9.74
CA LEU A 198 2.66 5.83 10.48
C LEU A 198 1.76 5.27 11.58
N TYR A 199 2.09 5.60 12.83
CA TYR A 199 1.18 5.50 13.95
C TYR A 199 0.25 6.72 13.97
N ASN A 200 -1.06 6.49 13.95
CA ASN A 200 -2.09 7.52 13.93
C ASN A 200 -2.90 7.52 15.24
N GLY A 201 -2.20 7.68 16.37
CA GLY A 201 -2.83 7.74 17.68
C GLY A 201 -3.57 9.07 17.94
N PRO A 202 -4.44 9.12 18.97
CA PRO A 202 -5.30 10.27 19.25
C PRO A 202 -4.54 11.54 19.63
N GLU A 203 -3.38 11.39 20.26
CA GLU A 203 -2.59 12.53 20.76
C GLU A 203 -1.57 13.02 19.73
N GLN A 204 -0.99 12.11 18.95
CA GLN A 204 0.10 12.45 18.03
C GLN A 204 0.28 11.40 16.94
N LYS A 205 0.73 11.90 15.77
CA LYS A 205 1.18 11.07 14.66
C LYS A 205 2.67 10.85 14.76
N GLN A 206 3.12 9.61 14.67
CA GLN A 206 4.53 9.25 14.79
C GLN A 206 4.94 8.26 13.71
N ILE A 207 6.18 8.35 13.24
CA ILE A 207 6.75 7.35 12.34
C ILE A 207 7.50 6.33 13.20
N TYR A 208 7.13 5.07 13.05
CA TYR A 208 7.82 3.95 13.66
C TYR A 208 8.58 3.18 12.60
N PHE A 209 9.58 2.41 13.05
CA PHE A 209 10.28 1.48 12.20
C PHE A 209 10.63 0.19 12.94
N ALA A 210 10.78 -0.88 12.17
CA ALA A 210 11.28 -2.17 12.60
C ALA A 210 12.24 -2.72 11.54
N GLN A 211 13.26 -3.43 11.99
CA GLN A 211 14.11 -4.19 11.09
C GLN A 211 13.63 -5.64 11.10
N LEU A 212 13.25 -6.17 9.95
CA LEU A 212 12.82 -7.55 9.77
C LEU A 212 13.97 -8.34 9.18
N THR A 213 14.35 -9.44 9.81
CA THR A 213 15.31 -10.39 9.24
C THR A 213 14.63 -11.67 8.78
N GLU A 214 15.17 -12.27 7.73
CA GLU A 214 14.64 -13.53 7.21
C GLU A 214 14.64 -14.65 8.25
N THR A 215 15.72 -14.77 9.04
CA THR A 215 15.85 -15.76 10.12
C THR A 215 14.74 -15.60 11.16
N GLN A 216 14.53 -14.38 11.69
CA GLN A 216 13.46 -14.12 12.66
C GLN A 216 12.07 -14.43 12.08
N TYR A 217 11.88 -14.15 10.80
CA TYR A 217 10.62 -14.42 10.14
C TYR A 217 10.35 -15.92 9.99
N ARG A 218 11.34 -16.69 9.51
CA ARG A 218 11.25 -18.14 9.25
C ARG A 218 11.15 -18.96 10.53
N ASP A 219 11.92 -18.62 11.56
CA ASP A 219 12.04 -19.43 12.78
C ASP A 219 10.88 -19.20 13.77
N GLY A 220 9.89 -18.38 13.39
CA GLY A 220 8.78 -18.03 14.27
C GLY A 220 9.19 -17.17 15.47
N GLY A 221 10.43 -16.67 15.52
CA GLY A 221 10.89 -15.78 16.58
C GLY A 221 10.04 -14.53 16.68
N GLU A 222 9.92 -13.96 17.87
CA GLU A 222 9.21 -12.68 18.05
C GLU A 222 9.82 -11.63 17.11
N LEU A 223 8.98 -11.02 16.27
CA LEU A 223 9.38 -9.87 15.48
C LEU A 223 9.63 -8.75 16.48
N LEU A 224 10.90 -8.37 16.65
CA LEU A 224 11.32 -7.39 17.66
C LEU A 224 10.45 -6.14 17.55
N ALA A 225 9.66 -5.91 18.60
CA ALA A 225 8.64 -4.87 18.62
C ALA A 225 9.25 -3.49 18.31
N ALA A 226 8.46 -2.71 17.59
CA ALA A 226 8.75 -1.35 17.15
C ALA A 226 9.46 -0.50 18.21
N ARG A 227 10.57 0.13 17.84
CA ARG A 227 11.14 1.22 18.64
C ARG A 227 10.58 2.53 18.10
N ALA A 228 9.99 3.34 18.98
CA ALA A 228 9.62 4.71 18.60
C ALA A 228 10.88 5.47 18.16
N ALA A 229 10.83 6.11 17.00
CA ALA A 229 11.91 6.97 16.52
C ALA A 229 11.93 8.27 17.35
N GLY A 230 12.54 8.22 18.54
CA GLY A 230 12.99 9.42 19.25
C GLY A 230 12.16 9.95 20.42
N LEU A 231 11.88 9.12 21.44
CA LEU A 231 11.73 9.63 22.81
C LEU A 231 12.56 8.77 23.78
N PRO A 232 13.40 9.36 24.66
CA PRO A 232 13.98 8.63 25.77
C PRO A 232 12.89 8.33 26.79
N SER A 233 12.64 7.04 27.04
CA SER A 233 12.10 6.60 28.33
C SER A 233 13.29 6.19 29.19
N ILE A 234 13.55 6.95 30.27
CA ILE A 234 14.57 6.66 31.27
C ILE A 234 14.00 5.63 32.28
N GLN A 235 14.53 4.40 32.21
CA GLN A 235 14.88 3.39 33.26
C GLN A 235 13.79 2.76 34.19
N PRO A 236 14.03 1.58 34.85
CA PRO A 236 15.21 0.69 34.86
C PRO A 236 14.96 -0.81 34.58
N GLY A 237 15.96 -1.52 34.03
CA GLY A 237 15.99 -2.99 34.01
C GLY A 237 16.79 -3.58 32.85
N ALA A 238 18.00 -4.05 33.13
CA ALA A 238 19.06 -4.34 32.18
C ALA A 238 18.80 -5.52 31.22
N VAL A 239 18.93 -5.27 29.91
CA VAL A 239 19.63 -6.16 28.96
C VAL A 239 20.35 -5.25 27.96
N SER A 240 21.67 -5.46 27.79
CA SER A 240 22.50 -4.73 26.83
C SER A 240 22.07 -5.04 25.39
N ALA A 241 21.28 -4.14 24.80
CA ALA A 241 20.85 -4.20 23.40
C ALA A 241 21.75 -3.32 22.51
N PRO A 242 21.90 -3.65 21.21
CA PRO A 242 22.80 -2.94 20.30
C PRO A 242 22.41 -1.47 20.07
N SER A 243 23.43 -0.68 19.77
CA SER A 243 23.44 0.77 19.59
C SER A 243 22.39 1.26 18.60
N VAL A 244 21.53 2.17 19.05
CA VAL A 244 20.56 2.90 18.22
C VAL A 244 21.10 4.30 17.95
N TYR A 245 21.07 4.72 16.69
CA TYR A 245 21.26 6.12 16.31
C TYR A 245 19.88 6.78 16.20
N PRO A 246 19.60 7.88 16.94
CA PRO A 246 18.35 8.61 16.74
C PRO A 246 18.43 9.43 15.45
N MET A 247 17.47 9.21 14.55
CA MET A 247 17.12 10.19 13.52
C MET A 247 15.67 10.63 13.80
N ALA A 248 15.51 11.79 14.42
CA ALA A 248 14.22 12.40 14.64
C ALA A 248 13.87 13.25 13.40
N ILE A 249 12.84 12.85 12.67
CA ILE A 249 12.13 13.76 11.76
C ILE A 249 10.78 14.03 12.42
N SER A 250 10.73 15.05 13.27
CA SER A 250 9.46 15.64 13.66
C SER A 250 8.91 16.35 12.43
N ILE A 251 7.97 15.72 11.74
CA ILE A 251 7.19 16.40 10.71
C ILE A 251 6.15 17.24 11.46
N GLN A 252 6.57 18.43 11.91
CA GLN A 252 5.61 19.50 12.15
C GLN A 252 4.88 19.70 10.83
N PRO A 253 3.55 19.51 10.75
CA PRO A 253 2.84 19.68 9.49
C PRO A 253 3.06 21.13 9.04
N HIS A 254 3.88 21.30 8.02
CA HIS A 254 4.18 22.60 7.47
C HIS A 254 2.85 23.14 6.92
N ARG A 255 2.48 24.37 7.28
CA ARG A 255 1.16 24.97 7.00
C ARG A 255 0.67 24.78 5.56
N TRP A 256 1.56 24.66 4.58
CA TRP A 256 1.24 24.43 3.17
C TRP A 256 0.59 23.07 2.89
N LEU A 257 0.94 22.00 3.61
CA LEU A 257 0.37 20.66 3.39
C LEU A 257 -1.07 20.58 3.92
N LEU A 258 -1.33 21.20 5.07
CA LEU A 258 -2.68 21.36 5.60
C LEU A 258 -3.53 22.25 4.70
N GLN A 259 -2.93 23.29 4.11
CA GLN A 259 -3.60 24.17 3.14
C GLN A 259 -3.93 23.45 1.83
N TRP A 260 -3.07 22.54 1.37
CA TRP A 260 -3.32 21.71 0.19
C TRP A 260 -4.42 20.67 0.42
N ILE A 261 -4.41 19.98 1.58
CA ILE A 261 -5.47 19.04 1.98
C ILE A 261 -6.82 19.77 2.12
N TRP A 262 -6.81 20.98 2.71
CA TRP A 262 -8.01 21.80 2.85
C TRP A 262 -8.53 22.31 1.49
N GLN A 263 -7.66 22.77 0.58
CA GLN A 263 -8.05 23.16 -0.79
C GLN A 263 -8.59 21.97 -1.61
N TRP A 264 -8.03 20.78 -1.43
CA TRP A 264 -8.49 19.55 -2.07
C TRP A 264 -9.86 19.10 -1.56
N GLN A 265 -10.13 19.21 -0.24
CA GLN A 265 -11.46 18.96 0.32
C GLN A 265 -12.49 19.98 -0.17
N LEU A 266 -12.14 21.28 -0.19
CA LEU A 266 -13.04 22.34 -0.67
C LEU A 266 -13.42 22.19 -2.14
N THR A 267 -12.50 21.77 -3.01
CA THR A 267 -12.82 21.55 -4.42
C THR A 267 -13.78 20.38 -4.61
N ARG A 268 -13.68 19.35 -3.77
CA ARG A 268 -14.59 18.20 -3.78
C ARG A 268 -15.99 18.54 -3.27
N GLU A 269 -16.08 19.33 -2.21
CA GLU A 269 -17.36 19.83 -1.68
C GLU A 269 -18.02 20.83 -2.64
N ALA A 270 -17.24 21.73 -3.25
CA ALA A 270 -17.73 22.68 -4.24
C ALA A 270 -18.27 21.98 -5.50
N GLN A 271 -17.59 20.92 -5.98
CA GLN A 271 -18.09 20.10 -7.08
C GLN A 271 -19.40 19.39 -6.69
N SER A 272 -19.50 18.88 -5.46
CA SER A 272 -20.71 18.22 -4.96
C SER A 272 -21.89 19.19 -4.87
N LEU A 273 -21.67 20.41 -4.38
CA LEU A 273 -22.68 21.47 -4.34
C LEU A 273 -23.13 21.90 -5.74
N LEU A 274 -22.21 22.00 -6.70
CA LEU A 274 -22.55 22.33 -8.09
C LEU A 274 -23.47 21.26 -8.71
N PHE A 275 -23.19 19.97 -8.47
CA PHE A 275 -24.06 18.88 -8.92
C PHE A 275 -25.46 18.95 -8.29
N ILE A 276 -25.55 19.24 -6.99
CA ILE A 276 -26.84 19.40 -6.30
C ILE A 276 -27.63 20.58 -6.88
N LEU A 277 -26.96 21.72 -7.11
CA LEU A 277 -27.60 22.92 -7.69
C LEU A 277 -28.09 22.68 -9.12
N LEU A 278 -27.32 21.97 -9.95
CA LEU A 278 -27.73 21.60 -11.31
C LEU A 278 -28.91 20.63 -11.30
N ALA A 279 -28.92 19.65 -10.40
CA ALA A 279 -30.05 18.73 -10.24
C ALA A 279 -31.32 19.47 -9.78
N LEU A 280 -31.19 20.40 -8.83
CA LEU A 280 -32.30 21.22 -8.36
C LEU A 280 -32.85 22.14 -9.46
N ALA A 281 -31.97 22.77 -10.25
CA ALA A 281 -32.35 23.59 -11.38
C ALA A 281 -33.09 22.77 -12.46
N GLY A 282 -32.59 21.56 -12.77
CA GLY A 282 -33.26 20.63 -13.68
C GLY A 282 -34.65 20.20 -13.20
N TYR A 283 -34.79 19.90 -11.90
CA TYR A 283 -36.06 19.57 -11.29
C TYR A 283 -37.07 20.74 -11.36
N LEU A 284 -36.64 21.96 -11.03
CA LEU A 284 -37.50 23.14 -11.10
C LEU A 284 -37.93 23.45 -12.54
N PHE A 285 -37.03 23.29 -13.50
CA PHE A 285 -37.34 23.43 -14.92
C PHE A 285 -38.41 22.43 -15.37
N LEU A 286 -38.24 21.15 -15.03
CA LEU A 286 -39.22 20.10 -15.35
C LEU A 286 -40.57 20.38 -14.68
N LYS A 287 -40.58 20.80 -13.41
CA LYS A 287 -41.80 21.17 -12.70
C LYS A 287 -42.52 22.34 -13.38
N PHE A 288 -41.78 23.34 -13.84
CA PHE A 288 -42.34 24.49 -14.56
C PHE A 288 -42.89 24.09 -15.93
N ALA A 289 -42.14 23.30 -16.70
CA ALA A 289 -42.56 22.80 -18.00
C ALA A 289 -43.83 21.94 -17.89
N PHE A 290 -43.90 21.07 -16.87
CA PHE A 290 -45.06 20.22 -16.62
C PHE A 290 -46.28 21.04 -16.19
N SER A 291 -46.10 22.05 -15.33
CA SER A 291 -47.18 22.96 -14.92
C SER A 291 -47.76 23.72 -16.11
N ARG A 292 -46.91 24.22 -17.02
CA ARG A 292 -47.36 24.88 -18.26
C ARG A 292 -48.10 23.93 -19.19
N TRP A 293 -47.56 22.74 -19.41
CA TRP A 293 -48.20 21.73 -20.25
C TRP A 293 -49.58 21.33 -19.70
N PHE A 294 -49.69 21.15 -18.38
CA PHE A 294 -50.96 20.80 -17.74
C PHE A 294 -51.99 21.93 -17.89
N ALA A 295 -51.59 23.18 -17.71
CA ALA A 295 -52.48 24.34 -17.91
C ALA A 295 -52.99 24.44 -19.36
N THR A 296 -52.14 24.20 -20.36
CA THR A 296 -52.57 24.28 -21.77
C THR A 296 -53.44 23.11 -22.23
N THR A 297 -53.34 21.96 -21.57
CA THR A 297 -54.04 20.73 -21.99
C THR A 297 -55.42 20.60 -21.33
N MET A 298 -55.64 21.23 -20.17
CA MET A 298 -56.93 21.18 -19.46
C MET A 298 -57.94 22.25 -19.90
N ASP A 299 -57.50 23.25 -20.69
CA ASP A 299 -58.36 24.28 -21.28
C ASP A 299 -58.88 23.90 -22.69
N GLN A 300 -58.53 22.71 -23.20
CA GLN A 300 -59.04 22.12 -24.44
C GLN A 300 -60.00 20.97 -24.15
#